data_AF-D8QC84-F1
#
_entry.id   AF-D8QC84-F1
#
_cell.length_a   1.000
_cell.length_b   1.000
_cell.length_c   1.000
_cell.angle_alpha   90.00
_cell.angle_beta   90.00
_cell.angle_gamma   90.00
#
_symmetry.space_group_name_H-M   'P 1'
#
loop_
_entity.id
_entity.type
_entity.pdbx_description
1 polymer ?
#
loop_
_entity_poly.entity_id
_entity_poly.type
_entity_poly.pdbx_seq_one_letter_code
_entity_poly.pdbx_strand_id
1 'polypeptide(L)'
;MFMAFLDLLALIVSLAVSLAVVVPLSGILIRYRANYNPKALNLDSEGGATPYTGPVINNYFAMLARVWRIEGWAGLYKGFMPTFLTTSMITVGLILFADAPRPGAGHYRAPDVGIIGTLIYSFGNMLISLPSAILTCRAVTTPYKLPWLQPIKSLRVLLTPTERSRPWILYLTPGLLAAQALHIAVVVLFLGPLQRWLVPNTPGLGEDFSPVKFGIYCVVVLLSTGVLAPLEVISTRLAIQRNHASAEYNSVAQEVEGDAEEVDLAGVEEDVIGLRHEADPYVGLVDCAKRMVDEEGIQTLYRAWWLTLLSGLGSAFA
;
A
#
# COMPACT_ATOMS: atom_id res chain seq x y z
N MET A 1 3.23 34.56 -18.44
CA MET A 1 2.11 34.42 -17.48
C MET A 1 1.03 33.47 -18.00
N PHE A 2 0.47 33.67 -19.20
CA PHE A 2 -0.55 32.76 -19.77
C PHE A 2 -0.08 31.30 -19.95
N MET A 3 1.12 31.08 -20.50
CA MET A 3 1.67 29.71 -20.66
C MET A 3 1.89 29.00 -19.32
N ALA A 4 2.41 29.72 -18.32
CA ALA A 4 2.58 29.17 -16.97
C ALA A 4 1.25 28.81 -16.30
N PHE A 5 0.18 29.57 -16.56
CA PHE A 5 -1.16 29.26 -16.08
C PHE A 5 -1.72 27.99 -16.76
N LEU A 6 -1.53 27.84 -18.07
CA LEU A 6 -1.95 26.64 -18.80
C LEU A 6 -1.18 25.38 -18.34
N ASP A 7 0.13 25.50 -18.12
CA ASP A 7 0.97 24.41 -17.62
C ASP A 7 0.52 23.98 -16.21
N LEU A 8 0.22 24.94 -15.34
CA LEU A 8 -0.32 24.68 -14.00
C LEU A 8 -1.69 24.01 -14.06
N LEU A 9 -2.59 24.48 -14.93
CA LEU A 9 -3.90 23.90 -15.12
C LEU A 9 -3.79 22.45 -15.64
N ALA A 10 -2.93 22.21 -16.63
CA ALA A 10 -2.67 20.89 -17.16
C ALA A 10 -2.12 19.94 -16.09
N LEU A 11 -1.21 20.41 -15.23
CA LEU A 11 -0.68 19.64 -14.10
C LEU A 11 -1.78 19.27 -13.11
N ILE A 12 -2.63 20.23 -12.71
CA ILE A 12 -3.74 20.00 -11.78
C ILE A 12 -4.73 18.99 -12.35
N VAL A 13 -5.13 19.16 -13.61
CA VAL A 13 -6.08 18.24 -14.28
C VAL A 13 -5.46 16.84 -14.38
N SER A 14 -4.19 16.74 -14.79
CA SER A 14 -3.49 15.46 -14.87
C SER A 14 -3.39 14.78 -13.51
N LEU A 15 -3.10 15.52 -12.44
CA LEU A 15 -3.04 15.00 -11.09
C LEU A 15 -4.41 14.51 -10.61
N ALA A 16 -5.46 15.31 -10.87
CA ALA A 16 -6.84 14.95 -10.51
C ALA A 16 -7.30 13.68 -11.21
N VAL A 17 -7.05 13.54 -12.51
CA VAL A 17 -7.38 12.33 -13.28
C VAL A 17 -6.58 11.12 -12.77
N SER A 18 -5.29 11.31 -12.51
CA SER A 18 -4.44 10.24 -11.98
C SER A 18 -4.95 9.73 -10.63
N LEU A 19 -5.24 10.63 -9.68
CA LEU A 19 -5.77 10.24 -8.37
C LEU A 19 -7.17 9.61 -8.46
N ALA A 20 -8.03 10.11 -9.35
CA ALA A 20 -9.36 9.56 -9.56
C ALA A 20 -9.32 8.08 -10.01
N VAL A 21 -8.30 7.69 -10.78
CA VAL A 21 -8.13 6.31 -11.26
C VAL A 21 -7.32 5.46 -10.27
N VAL A 22 -6.20 5.98 -9.76
CA VAL A 22 -5.25 5.20 -8.95
C VAL A 22 -5.78 4.91 -7.56
N VAL A 23 -6.46 5.86 -6.91
CA VAL A 23 -6.96 5.69 -5.54
C VAL A 23 -7.94 4.52 -5.40
N PRO A 24 -9.01 4.40 -6.21
CA PRO A 24 -9.92 3.27 -6.07
C PRO A 24 -9.26 1.94 -6.40
N LEU A 25 -8.38 1.89 -7.42
CA LEU A 25 -7.70 0.65 -7.80
C LEU A 25 -6.73 0.17 -6.72
N SER A 26 -5.94 1.09 -6.16
CA SER A 26 -5.02 0.78 -5.05
C SER A 26 -5.76 0.45 -3.75
N GLY A 27 -6.89 1.12 -3.47
CA GLY A 27 -7.74 0.82 -2.32
C GLY A 27 -8.29 -0.61 -2.33
N ILE A 28 -8.80 -1.07 -3.47
CA ILE A 28 -9.24 -2.48 -3.62
C ILE A 28 -8.07 -3.45 -3.48
N LEU A 29 -6.90 -3.10 -4.02
CA LEU A 29 -5.70 -3.95 -3.92
C LEU A 29 -5.30 -4.17 -2.47
N ILE A 30 -5.23 -3.09 -1.69
CA ILE A 30 -4.92 -3.12 -0.26
C ILE A 30 -5.93 -4.03 0.46
N ARG A 31 -7.23 -3.85 0.25
CA ARG A 31 -8.28 -4.67 0.87
C ARG A 31 -8.16 -6.15 0.52
N TYR A 32 -7.92 -6.46 -0.74
CA TYR A 32 -7.81 -7.84 -1.21
C TYR A 32 -6.57 -8.56 -0.64
N ARG A 33 -5.44 -7.85 -0.53
CA ARG A 33 -4.20 -8.36 0.08
C ARG A 33 -4.31 -8.46 1.61
N ALA A 34 -5.05 -7.54 2.23
CA ALA A 34 -5.30 -7.50 3.66
C ALA A 34 -6.28 -8.58 4.14
N ASN A 35 -7.24 -8.98 3.30
CA ASN A 35 -8.31 -9.89 3.70
C ASN A 35 -7.75 -11.19 4.29
N TYR A 36 -8.12 -11.50 5.52
CA TYR A 36 -7.74 -12.71 6.22
C TYR A 36 -8.77 -13.81 5.94
N ASN A 37 -8.34 -14.91 5.33
CA ASN A 37 -9.20 -16.03 4.97
C ASN A 37 -8.59 -17.37 5.44
N PRO A 38 -8.73 -17.71 6.73
CA PRO A 38 -8.14 -18.93 7.28
C PRO A 38 -8.75 -20.17 6.62
N LYS A 39 -7.93 -21.22 6.45
CA LYS A 39 -8.43 -22.55 6.15
C LYS A 39 -9.27 -23.00 7.34
N ALA A 40 -10.59 -22.91 7.23
CA ALA A 40 -11.48 -23.38 8.27
C ALA A 40 -11.23 -24.88 8.51
N LEU A 41 -10.60 -25.23 9.63
CA LEU A 41 -10.90 -26.49 10.30
C LEU A 41 -12.28 -26.26 10.92
N ASN A 42 -13.32 -26.76 10.25
CA ASN A 42 -14.64 -26.94 10.86
C ASN A 42 -14.44 -27.96 12.01
N LEU A 43 -14.02 -27.48 13.17
CA LEU A 43 -14.18 -28.24 14.40
C LEU A 43 -15.66 -28.19 14.74
N ASP A 44 -16.28 -29.36 14.88
CA ASP A 44 -17.62 -29.49 15.42
C ASP A 44 -17.73 -28.68 16.71
N SER A 45 -18.86 -28.02 16.87
CA SER A 45 -19.14 -27.06 17.93
C SER A 45 -19.14 -27.70 19.33
N GLU A 46 -17.96 -27.93 19.90
CA GLU A 46 -17.78 -28.14 21.34
C GLU A 46 -17.22 -26.84 21.97
N GLY A 47 -18.13 -25.89 22.21
CA GLY A 47 -18.04 -24.94 23.33
C GLY A 47 -16.94 -23.87 23.35
N GLY A 48 -16.17 -23.67 22.28
CA GLY A 48 -15.13 -22.63 22.19
C GLY A 48 -15.38 -21.63 21.06
N ALA A 49 -15.06 -20.35 21.29
CA ALA A 49 -15.29 -19.21 20.40
C ALA A 49 -15.11 -19.53 18.90
N THR A 50 -16.17 -19.36 18.11
CA THR A 50 -16.10 -19.46 16.65
C THR A 50 -15.07 -18.45 16.13
N PRO A 51 -14.01 -18.86 15.42
CA PRO A 51 -13.10 -17.91 14.81
C PRO A 51 -13.93 -17.05 13.84
N TYR A 52 -13.86 -15.73 13.98
CA TYR A 52 -14.52 -14.80 13.07
C TYR A 52 -13.94 -14.99 11.66
N THR A 53 -14.55 -15.86 10.86
CA THR A 53 -14.20 -16.03 9.46
C THR A 53 -14.87 -14.91 8.70
N GLY A 54 -14.09 -13.90 8.34
CA GLY A 54 -14.55 -12.89 7.41
C GLY A 54 -15.01 -13.49 6.07
N PRO A 55 -15.60 -12.68 5.18
CA PRO A 55 -16.06 -13.15 3.88
C PRO A 55 -14.94 -13.79 3.05
N VAL A 56 -15.21 -14.97 2.49
CA VAL A 56 -14.31 -15.65 1.55
C VAL A 56 -14.34 -14.90 0.21
N ILE A 57 -13.27 -14.15 -0.08
CA ILE A 57 -13.16 -13.34 -1.29
C ILE A 57 -11.97 -13.83 -2.12
N ASN A 58 -12.28 -14.43 -3.26
CA ASN A 58 -11.27 -15.11 -4.08
C ASN A 58 -10.68 -14.20 -5.16
N ASN A 59 -11.39 -13.14 -5.57
CA ASN A 59 -11.00 -12.32 -6.72
C ASN A 59 -10.96 -10.82 -6.39
N TYR A 60 -10.02 -10.11 -7.02
CA TYR A 60 -9.92 -8.64 -6.92
C TYR A 60 -11.21 -7.92 -7.32
N PHE A 61 -11.83 -8.33 -8.44
CA PHE A 61 -13.09 -7.74 -8.89
C PHE A 61 -14.28 -8.09 -7.99
N ALA A 62 -14.24 -9.24 -7.31
CA ALA A 62 -15.24 -9.57 -6.29
C ALA A 62 -15.11 -8.64 -5.08
N MET A 63 -13.89 -8.30 -4.68
CA MET A 63 -13.64 -7.27 -3.65
C MET A 63 -14.16 -5.90 -4.09
N LEU A 64 -13.92 -5.49 -5.34
CA LEU A 64 -14.44 -4.24 -5.90
C LEU A 64 -15.98 -4.18 -5.85
N ALA A 65 -16.64 -5.22 -6.34
CA ALA A 65 -18.11 -5.30 -6.33
C ALA A 65 -18.67 -5.28 -4.90
N ARG A 66 -17.99 -5.95 -3.96
CA ARG A 66 -18.38 -5.97 -2.55
C ARG A 66 -18.24 -4.60 -1.89
N VAL A 67 -17.11 -3.90 -2.11
CA VAL A 67 -16.91 -2.52 -1.62
C VAL A 67 -17.98 -1.60 -2.15
N TRP A 68 -18.26 -1.65 -3.46
CA TRP A 68 -19.32 -0.84 -4.06
C TRP A 68 -20.66 -1.12 -3.38
N ARG A 69 -21.02 -2.41 -3.22
CA ARG A 69 -22.30 -2.82 -2.64
C ARG A 69 -22.46 -2.38 -1.18
N ILE A 70 -21.42 -2.46 -0.36
CA ILE A 70 -21.48 -2.22 1.09
C ILE A 70 -21.23 -0.74 1.44
N GLU A 71 -20.18 -0.13 0.88
CA GLU A 71 -19.73 1.22 1.25
C GLU A 71 -19.99 2.28 0.15
N GLY A 72 -20.38 1.86 -1.06
CA GLY A 72 -20.60 2.74 -2.20
C GLY A 72 -19.34 3.45 -2.71
N TRP A 73 -19.54 4.62 -3.34
CA TRP A 73 -18.46 5.45 -3.87
C TRP A 73 -17.51 5.99 -2.80
N ALA A 74 -18.04 6.34 -1.64
CA ALA A 74 -17.23 6.82 -0.51
C ALA A 74 -16.22 5.75 -0.05
N GLY A 75 -16.61 4.47 -0.12
CA GLY A 75 -15.74 3.34 0.16
C GLY A 75 -14.61 3.15 -0.84
N LEU A 76 -14.86 3.38 -2.13
CA LEU A 76 -13.84 3.26 -3.18
C LEU A 76 -12.75 4.33 -3.05
N TYR A 77 -13.11 5.53 -2.59
CA TYR A 77 -12.18 6.64 -2.41
C TYR A 77 -11.62 6.76 -0.98
N LYS A 78 -11.82 5.76 -0.12
CA LYS A 78 -11.10 5.71 1.18
C LYS A 78 -9.59 5.72 0.91
N GLY A 79 -8.85 6.52 1.67
CA GLY A 79 -7.42 6.73 1.45
C GLY A 79 -7.06 7.82 0.42
N PHE A 80 -8.06 8.49 -0.19
CA PHE A 80 -7.81 9.64 -1.08
C PHE A 80 -7.02 10.74 -0.36
N MET A 81 -7.46 11.16 0.83
CA MET A 81 -6.86 12.28 1.56
C MET A 81 -5.37 12.07 1.90
N PRO A 82 -4.92 10.95 2.53
CA PRO A 82 -3.49 10.75 2.78
C PRO A 82 -2.67 10.64 1.49
N THR A 83 -3.23 10.02 0.44
CA THR A 83 -2.56 9.91 -0.86
C THR A 83 -2.39 11.27 -1.52
N PHE A 84 -3.45 12.08 -1.55
CA PHE A 84 -3.44 13.44 -2.10
C PHE A 84 -2.44 14.34 -1.38
N LEU A 85 -2.45 14.32 -0.04
CA LEU A 85 -1.58 15.16 0.77
C LEU A 85 -0.10 14.79 0.58
N THR A 86 0.20 13.49 0.53
CA THR A 86 1.56 12.99 0.27
C THR A 86 2.01 13.34 -1.14
N THR A 87 1.18 13.07 -2.15
CA THR A 87 1.52 13.36 -3.56
C THR A 87 1.73 14.86 -3.76
N SER A 88 0.90 15.70 -3.15
CA SER A 88 1.05 17.16 -3.17
C SER A 88 2.34 17.60 -2.49
N MET A 89 2.67 17.04 -1.32
CA MET A 89 3.90 17.37 -0.59
C MET A 89 5.15 17.03 -1.41
N ILE A 90 5.19 15.85 -2.04
CA ILE A 90 6.33 15.44 -2.88
C ILE A 90 6.38 16.30 -4.16
N THR A 91 5.24 16.61 -4.77
CA THR A 91 5.18 17.45 -5.99
C THR A 91 5.67 18.86 -5.72
N VAL A 92 5.20 19.49 -4.64
CA VAL A 92 5.66 20.82 -4.21
C VAL A 92 7.14 20.79 -3.84
N GLY A 93 7.58 19.77 -3.09
CA GLY A 93 8.99 19.60 -2.76
C GLY A 93 9.87 19.52 -4.02
N LEU A 94 9.45 18.77 -5.02
CA LEU A 94 10.17 18.68 -6.29
C LEU A 94 10.23 20.03 -6.99
N ILE A 95 9.11 20.76 -7.10
CA ILE A 95 9.07 22.07 -7.75
C ILE A 95 9.96 23.11 -7.03
N LEU A 96 10.05 23.05 -5.70
CA LEU A 96 10.82 24.01 -4.91
C LEU A 96 12.32 23.69 -4.85
N PHE A 97 12.70 22.41 -4.83
CA PHE A 97 14.07 21.98 -4.54
C PHE A 97 14.78 21.32 -5.72
N ALA A 98 14.05 20.74 -6.67
CA ALA A 98 14.64 20.23 -7.89
C ALA A 98 14.45 21.28 -8.99
N ASP A 99 15.55 21.78 -9.52
CA ASP A 99 15.60 22.57 -10.76
C ASP A 99 15.30 21.65 -11.97
N ALA A 100 14.22 20.87 -11.86
CA ALA A 100 13.90 19.77 -12.74
C ALA A 100 13.19 20.29 -13.99
N PRO A 101 13.65 19.93 -15.20
CA PRO A 101 12.89 20.22 -16.41
C PRO A 101 11.53 19.52 -16.34
N ARG A 102 10.48 20.30 -16.64
CA ARG A 102 9.05 19.98 -16.81
C ARG A 102 8.60 18.58 -16.31
N PRO A 103 7.65 18.51 -15.35
CA PRO A 103 7.14 17.24 -14.86
C PRO A 103 6.44 16.46 -15.99
N GLY A 104 7.16 15.51 -16.58
CA GLY A 104 6.62 14.50 -17.48
C GLY A 104 5.73 13.54 -16.70
N ALA A 105 4.66 13.09 -17.36
CA ALA A 105 3.58 12.30 -16.78
C ALA A 105 4.10 11.16 -15.89
N GLY A 106 3.66 11.22 -14.62
CA GLY A 106 3.65 10.16 -13.62
C GLY A 106 4.73 9.09 -13.75
N HIS A 107 5.76 9.21 -12.93
CA HIS A 107 6.37 8.19 -12.06
C HIS A 107 7.73 8.77 -11.65
N TYR A 108 7.96 8.97 -10.35
CA TYR A 108 9.19 9.56 -9.81
C TYR A 108 10.40 8.69 -10.17
N ARG A 109 11.14 9.06 -11.22
CA ARG A 109 12.47 8.50 -11.47
C ARG A 109 13.44 9.21 -10.52
N ALA A 110 14.19 8.44 -9.74
CA ALA A 110 15.33 8.99 -9.03
C ALA A 110 16.23 9.76 -10.03
N PRO A 111 16.87 10.88 -9.65
CA PRO A 111 17.87 11.52 -10.50
C PRO A 111 18.88 10.47 -10.98
N ASP A 112 19.49 10.67 -12.16
CA ASP A 112 20.54 9.78 -12.74
C ASP A 112 21.85 9.84 -11.94
N VAL A 113 21.74 9.61 -10.64
CA VAL A 113 22.83 9.24 -9.76
C VAL A 113 23.02 7.73 -9.91
N GLY A 114 24.28 7.27 -9.99
CA GLY A 114 24.60 5.84 -10.13
C GLY A 114 23.90 4.96 -9.09
N ILE A 115 24.00 3.64 -9.23
CA ILE A 115 23.24 2.64 -8.42
C ILE A 115 23.20 2.99 -6.92
N ILE A 116 24.34 3.41 -6.35
CA ILE A 116 24.45 3.80 -4.93
C ILE A 116 23.62 5.05 -4.59
N GLY A 117 23.65 6.08 -5.45
CA GLY A 117 22.85 7.28 -5.24
C GLY A 117 21.36 7.01 -5.38
N THR A 118 20.97 6.16 -6.35
CA THR A 118 19.58 5.70 -6.49
C THR A 118 19.13 4.99 -5.21
N LEU A 119 19.98 4.12 -4.68
CA LEU A 119 19.70 3.35 -3.46
C LEU A 119 19.50 4.27 -2.24
N ILE A 120 20.43 5.20 -1.99
CA ILE A 120 20.33 6.16 -0.87
C ILE A 120 19.05 7.00 -1.00
N TYR A 121 18.77 7.49 -2.20
CA TYR A 121 17.55 8.25 -2.48
C TYR A 121 16.28 7.43 -2.21
N SER A 122 16.22 6.18 -2.70
CA SER A 122 15.08 5.29 -2.48
C SER A 122 14.87 4.95 -1.00
N PHE A 123 15.94 4.70 -0.25
CA PHE A 123 15.84 4.48 1.20
C PHE A 123 15.37 5.73 1.96
N GLY A 124 15.87 6.91 1.60
CA GLY A 124 15.40 8.17 2.17
C GLY A 124 13.93 8.43 1.87
N ASN A 125 13.52 8.23 0.61
CA ASN A 125 12.12 8.38 0.20
C ASN A 125 11.19 7.36 0.88
N MET A 126 11.66 6.13 1.08
CA MET A 126 10.93 5.10 1.83
C MET A 126 10.64 5.54 3.25
N LEU A 127 11.62 6.09 3.97
CA LEU A 127 11.41 6.59 5.33
C LEU A 127 10.33 7.69 5.35
N ILE A 128 10.38 8.63 4.42
CA ILE A 128 9.37 9.70 4.33
C ILE A 128 7.98 9.12 4.00
N SER A 129 7.93 8.09 3.15
CA SER A 129 6.68 7.51 2.64
C SER A 129 6.05 6.48 3.60
N LEU A 130 6.81 5.90 4.53
CA LEU A 130 6.35 4.80 5.38
C LEU A 130 5.15 5.19 6.25
N PRO A 131 5.13 6.33 6.99
CA PRO A 131 3.96 6.74 7.75
C PRO A 131 2.72 6.96 6.85
N SER A 132 2.94 7.51 5.65
CA SER A 132 1.86 7.71 4.67
C SER A 132 1.28 6.38 4.19
N ALA A 133 2.13 5.38 3.94
CA ALA A 133 1.71 4.04 3.55
C ALA A 133 0.88 3.36 4.66
N ILE A 134 1.31 3.47 5.92
CA ILE A 134 0.56 2.95 7.08
C ILE A 134 -0.82 3.63 7.18
N LEU A 135 -0.84 4.97 7.15
CA LEU A 135 -2.08 5.74 7.25
C LEU A 135 -3.02 5.43 6.09
N THR A 136 -2.50 5.27 4.87
CA THR A 136 -3.29 4.92 3.69
C THR A 136 -3.86 3.51 3.81
N CYS A 137 -3.04 2.53 4.18
CA CYS A 137 -3.50 1.16 4.37
C CYS A 137 -4.61 1.09 5.42
N ARG A 138 -4.40 1.70 6.60
CA ARG A 138 -5.40 1.72 7.68
C ARG A 138 -6.65 2.51 7.31
N ALA A 139 -6.51 3.63 6.58
CA ALA A 139 -7.65 4.41 6.11
C ALA A 139 -8.51 3.66 5.10
N VAL A 140 -7.89 2.81 4.28
CA VAL A 140 -8.59 1.96 3.31
C VAL A 140 -9.29 0.79 3.98
N THR A 141 -8.66 0.17 4.98
CA THR A 141 -9.17 -1.04 5.64
C THR A 141 -10.11 -0.79 6.81
N THR A 142 -10.21 0.45 7.31
CA THR A 142 -11.08 0.76 8.44
C THR A 142 -12.57 0.65 8.08
N PRO A 143 -13.40 0.05 8.97
CA PRO A 143 -14.85 -0.02 8.75
C PRO A 143 -15.54 1.33 8.97
N TYR A 144 -14.89 2.29 9.64
CA TYR A 144 -15.47 3.60 9.96
C TYR A 144 -15.50 4.57 8.76
N LYS A 145 -16.46 5.51 8.77
CA LYS A 145 -16.45 6.66 7.86
C LYS A 145 -15.45 7.70 8.36
N LEU A 146 -14.47 8.01 7.53
CA LEU A 146 -13.46 9.01 7.86
C LEU A 146 -13.87 10.39 7.32
N PRO A 147 -14.08 11.41 8.18
CA PRO A 147 -14.34 12.76 7.72
C PRO A 147 -13.11 13.34 7.00
N TRP A 148 -13.33 13.91 5.83
CA TRP A 148 -12.25 14.41 4.96
C TRP A 148 -11.64 15.72 5.50
N LEU A 149 -12.48 16.56 6.10
CA LEU A 149 -12.10 17.89 6.60
C LEU A 149 -11.69 17.90 8.08
N GLN A 150 -11.80 16.77 8.78
CA GLN A 150 -11.46 16.66 10.21
C GLN A 150 -10.29 15.68 10.39
N PRO A 151 -9.07 16.04 9.99
CA PRO A 151 -7.92 15.14 9.98
C PRO A 151 -7.56 14.63 11.38
N ILE A 152 -7.78 15.45 12.42
CA ILE A 152 -7.50 15.06 13.81
C ILE A 152 -8.42 13.92 14.24
N LYS A 153 -9.73 14.00 13.94
CA LYS A 153 -10.68 12.92 14.27
C LYS A 153 -10.32 11.64 13.52
N SER A 154 -10.04 11.75 12.22
CA SER A 154 -9.58 10.62 11.40
C SER A 154 -8.30 9.99 11.94
N LEU A 155 -7.31 10.78 12.37
CA LEU A 155 -6.09 10.27 12.97
C LEU A 155 -6.33 9.58 14.32
N ARG A 156 -7.28 10.03 15.14
CA ARG A 156 -7.66 9.34 16.38
C ARG A 156 -8.29 7.98 16.12
N VAL A 157 -9.07 7.86 15.04
CA VAL A 157 -9.65 6.58 14.61
C VAL A 157 -8.56 5.66 14.05
N LEU A 158 -7.59 6.17 13.31
CA LEU A 158 -6.57 5.36 12.64
C LEU A 158 -5.40 4.95 13.53
N LEU A 159 -5.01 5.81 14.47
CA LEU A 159 -3.84 5.63 15.33
C LEU A 159 -4.24 5.30 16.76
N THR A 160 -3.58 4.30 17.30
CA THR A 160 -3.72 3.93 18.72
C THR A 160 -3.24 5.07 19.63
N PRO A 161 -3.67 5.13 20.91
CA PRO A 161 -3.18 6.12 21.87
C PRO A 161 -1.65 6.12 22.02
N THR A 162 -1.03 4.94 21.93
CA THR A 162 0.41 4.71 21.96
C THR A 162 1.12 5.30 20.75
N GLU A 163 0.59 5.11 19.55
CA GLU A 163 1.15 5.70 18.32
C GLU A 163 0.97 7.22 18.28
N ARG A 164 -0.13 7.75 18.84
CA ARG A 164 -0.37 9.19 18.94
C ARG A 164 0.58 9.89 19.90
N SER A 165 0.89 9.25 21.03
CA SER A 165 1.85 9.79 22.01
C SER A 165 3.30 9.64 21.55
N ARG A 166 3.60 8.61 20.74
CA ARG A 166 4.95 8.32 20.24
C ARG A 166 4.92 7.99 18.74
N PRO A 167 4.91 8.99 17.85
CA PRO A 167 4.74 8.78 16.40
C PRO A 167 5.88 7.98 15.76
N TRP A 168 7.07 7.99 16.37
CA TRP A 168 8.23 7.21 15.93
C TRP A 168 7.98 5.70 15.94
N ILE A 169 7.03 5.21 16.74
CA ILE A 169 6.66 3.78 16.81
C ILE A 169 6.14 3.27 15.46
N LEU A 170 5.57 4.13 14.62
CA LEU A 170 5.11 3.74 13.28
C LEU A 170 6.25 3.16 12.42
N TYR A 171 7.47 3.68 12.58
CA TYR A 171 8.67 3.17 11.89
C TYR A 171 9.17 1.85 12.47
N LEU A 172 8.83 1.57 13.74
CA LEU A 172 9.20 0.37 14.47
C LEU A 172 8.15 -0.74 14.33
N THR A 173 7.17 -0.58 13.43
CA THR A 173 6.20 -1.63 13.12
C THR A 173 6.97 -2.89 12.69
N PRO A 174 6.79 -4.03 13.39
CA PRO A 174 7.67 -5.18 13.29
C PRO A 174 7.70 -5.73 11.85
N GLY A 175 8.90 -5.81 11.27
CA GLY A 175 9.11 -6.38 9.94
C GLY A 175 8.73 -5.50 8.75
N LEU A 176 7.97 -4.40 8.94
CA LEU A 176 7.53 -3.54 7.82
C LEU A 176 8.71 -2.85 7.13
N LEU A 177 9.62 -2.26 7.91
CA LEU A 177 10.81 -1.60 7.38
C LEU A 177 11.71 -2.60 6.63
N ALA A 178 11.89 -3.80 7.19
CA ALA A 178 12.64 -4.87 6.52
C ALA A 178 11.98 -5.31 5.21
N ALA A 179 10.64 -5.39 5.18
CA ALA A 179 9.89 -5.72 3.97
C ALA A 179 10.16 -4.71 2.85
N GLN A 180 10.02 -3.43 3.17
CA GLN A 180 10.21 -2.32 2.23
C GLN A 180 11.67 -2.19 1.79
N ALA A 181 12.61 -2.34 2.72
CA ALA A 181 14.04 -2.35 2.41
C ALA A 181 14.42 -3.47 1.43
N LEU A 182 13.88 -4.68 1.63
CA LEU A 182 14.12 -5.80 0.73
C LEU A 182 13.50 -5.56 -0.64
N HIS A 183 12.32 -4.93 -0.71
CA HIS A 183 11.64 -4.61 -1.96
C HIS A 183 12.49 -3.64 -2.79
N ILE A 184 12.94 -2.56 -2.15
CA ILE A 184 13.83 -1.57 -2.75
C ILE A 184 15.15 -2.20 -3.18
N ALA A 185 15.74 -3.07 -2.36
CA ALA A 185 16.96 -3.77 -2.72
C ALA A 185 16.78 -4.61 -3.99
N VAL A 186 15.68 -5.37 -4.10
CA VAL A 186 15.37 -6.16 -5.30
C VAL A 186 15.19 -5.25 -6.53
N VAL A 187 14.39 -4.18 -6.40
CA VAL A 187 14.10 -3.28 -7.52
C VAL A 187 15.34 -2.50 -7.96
N VAL A 188 16.10 -1.91 -7.03
CA VAL A 188 17.23 -1.01 -7.36
C VAL A 188 18.50 -1.78 -7.71
N LEU A 189 18.79 -2.90 -7.04
CA LEU A 189 20.04 -3.64 -7.27
C LEU A 189 19.93 -4.66 -8.41
N PHE A 190 18.74 -5.21 -8.66
CA PHE A 190 18.56 -6.22 -9.70
C PHE A 190 17.77 -5.69 -10.89
N LEU A 191 16.54 -5.22 -10.66
CA LEU A 191 15.65 -4.87 -11.76
C LEU A 191 16.10 -3.60 -12.51
N GLY A 192 16.56 -2.57 -11.79
CA GLY A 192 17.03 -1.32 -12.37
C GLY A 192 18.23 -1.48 -13.32
N PRO A 193 19.33 -2.15 -12.92
CA PRO A 193 20.45 -2.44 -13.80
C PRO A 193 20.06 -3.31 -14.99
N LEU A 194 19.24 -4.36 -14.79
CA LEU A 194 18.76 -5.21 -15.87
C LEU A 194 17.90 -4.45 -16.86
N GLN A 195 17.04 -3.55 -16.39
CA GLN A 195 16.24 -2.67 -17.24
C GLN A 195 17.14 -1.78 -18.09
N ARG A 196 18.06 -1.03 -17.47
CA ARG A 196 18.98 -0.13 -18.21
C ARG A 196 19.81 -0.86 -19.26
N TRP A 197 20.13 -2.14 -19.01
CA TRP A 197 20.91 -2.97 -19.91
C TRP A 197 20.07 -3.59 -21.05
N LEU A 198 18.86 -4.09 -20.75
CA LEU A 198 18.01 -4.78 -21.72
C LEU A 198 17.16 -3.81 -22.56
N VAL A 199 16.61 -2.78 -21.92
CA VAL A 199 15.72 -1.77 -22.52
C VAL A 199 16.29 -0.39 -22.19
N PRO A 200 17.35 0.06 -22.88
CA PRO A 200 17.84 1.42 -22.72
C PRO A 200 16.78 2.39 -23.22
N ASN A 201 16.30 3.27 -22.33
CA ASN A 201 15.37 4.33 -22.69
C ASN A 201 16.15 5.43 -23.42
N THR A 202 16.43 5.24 -24.70
CA THR A 202 16.94 6.32 -25.56
C THR A 202 15.77 7.17 -26.04
N PRO A 203 15.76 8.49 -25.78
CA PRO A 203 14.73 9.37 -26.32
C PRO A 203 14.92 9.51 -27.83
N GLY A 204 14.17 8.68 -28.56
CA GLY A 204 14.24 8.54 -30.02
C GLY A 204 13.54 7.25 -30.42
N LEU A 205 12.21 7.30 -30.50
CA LEU A 205 11.38 6.19 -30.98
C LEU A 205 11.86 5.76 -32.37
N GLY A 206 12.51 4.61 -32.51
CA GLY A 206 12.50 3.91 -33.79
C GLY A 206 13.58 2.87 -34.06
N GLU A 207 14.86 3.12 -33.73
CA GLU A 207 15.93 2.34 -34.41
C GLU A 207 16.54 1.19 -33.58
N ASP A 208 16.48 1.22 -32.24
CA ASP A 208 17.15 0.21 -31.39
C ASP A 208 16.21 -0.72 -30.60
N PHE A 209 14.89 -0.70 -30.87
CA PHE A 209 13.97 -1.60 -30.18
C PHE A 209 14.16 -3.05 -30.65
N SER A 210 14.87 -3.84 -29.85
CA SER A 210 15.01 -5.29 -30.09
C SER A 210 13.87 -6.04 -29.39
N PRO A 211 12.95 -6.69 -30.14
CA PRO A 211 11.87 -7.47 -29.55
C PRO A 211 12.38 -8.61 -28.67
N VAL A 212 13.56 -9.14 -28.98
CA VAL A 212 14.22 -10.21 -28.22
C VAL A 212 14.66 -9.71 -26.85
N LYS A 213 15.32 -8.53 -26.77
CA LYS A 213 15.73 -7.94 -25.48
C LYS A 213 14.52 -7.57 -24.62
N PHE A 214 13.47 -7.03 -25.24
CA PHE A 214 12.21 -6.77 -24.56
C PHE A 214 11.54 -8.05 -24.05
N GLY A 215 11.55 -9.13 -24.85
CA GLY A 215 11.07 -10.45 -24.44
C GLY A 215 11.82 -11.00 -23.23
N ILE A 216 13.16 -10.89 -23.22
CA ILE A 216 14.01 -11.26 -22.07
C ILE A 216 13.63 -10.42 -20.85
N TYR A 217 13.47 -9.11 -21.01
CA TYR A 217 13.04 -8.22 -19.93
C TYR A 217 11.68 -8.64 -19.36
N CYS A 218 10.69 -8.95 -20.19
CA CYS A 218 9.38 -9.45 -19.73
C CYS A 218 9.50 -10.74 -18.89
N VAL A 219 10.37 -11.67 -19.29
CA VAL A 219 10.64 -12.89 -18.52
C VAL A 219 11.32 -12.57 -17.19
N VAL A 220 12.29 -11.65 -17.18
CA VAL A 220 12.95 -11.18 -15.94
C VAL A 220 11.92 -10.57 -14.99
N VAL A 221 11.05 -9.67 -15.48
CA VAL A 221 10.00 -9.05 -14.65
C VAL A 221 9.03 -10.11 -14.11
N LEU A 222 8.65 -11.10 -14.93
CA LEU A 222 7.80 -12.21 -14.49
C LEU A 222 8.45 -13.01 -13.35
N LEU A 223 9.74 -13.32 -13.47
CA LEU A 223 10.50 -14.02 -12.42
C LEU A 223 10.65 -13.14 -11.15
N SER A 224 10.96 -11.86 -11.31
CA SER A 224 11.03 -10.91 -10.19
C SER A 224 9.68 -10.74 -9.48
N THR A 225 8.57 -10.81 -10.21
CA THR A 225 7.22 -10.77 -9.64
C THR A 225 6.99 -11.93 -8.67
N GLY A 226 7.63 -13.08 -8.89
CA GLY A 226 7.61 -14.23 -7.98
C GLY A 226 8.13 -13.93 -6.58
N VAL A 227 9.01 -12.92 -6.44
CA VAL A 227 9.60 -12.47 -5.16
C VAL A 227 8.92 -11.19 -4.66
N LEU A 228 8.61 -10.26 -5.56
CA LEU A 228 8.02 -8.96 -5.21
C LEU A 228 6.58 -9.08 -4.73
N ALA A 229 5.76 -9.93 -5.35
CA ALA A 229 4.34 -10.05 -4.98
C ALA A 229 4.14 -10.52 -3.52
N PRO A 230 4.81 -11.60 -3.04
CA PRO A 230 4.78 -11.97 -1.62
C PRO A 230 5.18 -10.83 -0.69
N LEU A 231 6.22 -10.09 -1.05
CA LEU A 231 6.75 -9.02 -0.23
C LEU A 231 5.77 -7.85 -0.10
N GLU A 232 5.09 -7.48 -1.18
CA GLU A 232 4.05 -6.46 -1.15
C GLU A 232 2.82 -6.89 -0.34
N VAL A 233 2.42 -8.16 -0.45
CA VAL A 233 1.31 -8.71 0.33
C VAL A 233 1.64 -8.70 1.83
N ILE A 234 2.82 -9.18 2.20
CA ILE A 234 3.29 -9.18 3.59
C ILE A 234 3.39 -7.75 4.11
N SER A 235 3.97 -6.83 3.32
CA SER A 235 4.07 -5.42 3.70
C SER A 235 2.71 -4.78 3.93
N THR A 236 1.69 -5.13 3.14
CA THR A 236 0.33 -4.60 3.32
C THR A 236 -0.23 -5.02 4.67
N ARG A 237 -0.05 -6.29 5.06
CA ARG A 237 -0.55 -6.82 6.33
C ARG A 237 0.18 -6.27 7.55
N LEU A 238 1.50 -6.13 7.44
CA LEU A 238 2.30 -5.50 8.49
C LEU A 238 1.95 -4.01 8.66
N ALA A 239 1.62 -3.29 7.57
CA ALA A 239 1.22 -1.88 7.65
C ALA A 239 -0.15 -1.66 8.32
N ILE A 240 -1.05 -2.64 8.24
CA ILE A 240 -2.37 -2.56 8.89
C ILE A 240 -2.27 -2.83 10.38
N GLN A 241 -1.32 -3.66 10.80
CA GLN A 241 -1.12 -4.00 12.21
C GLN A 241 -0.92 -2.74 13.05
N ARG A 242 -1.67 -2.68 14.16
CA ARG A 242 -1.61 -1.59 15.15
C ARG A 242 -0.58 -1.88 16.22
N ASN A 243 0.21 -0.87 16.56
CA ASN A 243 1.23 -0.99 17.60
C ASN A 243 0.64 -0.67 18.98
N HIS A 244 0.31 -1.71 19.74
CA HIS A 244 -0.13 -1.58 21.13
C HIS A 244 1.06 -1.57 22.09
N ALA A 245 0.94 -0.86 23.22
CA ALA A 245 1.77 -1.16 24.38
C ALA A 245 1.31 -2.51 24.96
N SER A 246 2.24 -3.29 25.51
CA SER A 246 2.05 -4.64 26.07
C SER A 246 0.64 -4.94 26.59
N ALA A 247 0.10 -6.12 26.24
CA ALA A 247 -1.24 -6.58 26.61
C ALA A 247 -1.58 -6.47 28.11
N GLU A 248 -0.58 -6.49 28.99
CA GLU A 248 -0.74 -6.38 30.44
C GLU A 248 -1.18 -4.98 30.91
N TYR A 249 -0.97 -3.93 30.11
CA TYR A 249 -1.43 -2.56 30.42
C TYR A 249 -2.82 -2.25 29.82
N ASN A 250 -3.33 -3.12 28.94
CA ASN A 250 -4.63 -2.93 28.28
C ASN A 250 -5.83 -3.33 29.14
N SER A 251 -5.64 -4.09 30.23
CA SER A 251 -6.73 -4.34 31.19
C SER A 251 -7.17 -3.07 31.94
N VAL A 252 -6.33 -2.03 31.96
CA VAL A 252 -6.62 -0.71 32.56
C VAL A 252 -6.91 0.34 31.48
N ALA A 253 -6.54 0.08 30.22
CA ALA A 253 -6.85 0.96 29.08
C ALA A 253 -8.07 0.50 28.27
N GLN A 254 -8.88 -0.43 28.80
CA GLN A 254 -10.26 -0.65 28.37
C GLN A 254 -11.17 0.43 28.97
N GLU A 255 -10.82 1.69 28.74
CA GLU A 255 -11.70 2.84 28.92
C GLU A 255 -11.32 3.88 27.85
N VAL A 256 -11.91 3.78 26.66
CA VAL A 256 -12.64 4.90 26.05
C VAL A 256 -13.77 4.29 25.19
N GLU A 257 -14.66 3.56 25.84
CA GLU A 257 -16.04 3.33 25.34
C GLU A 257 -16.92 4.57 25.62
N GLY A 258 -16.31 5.71 26.00
CA GLY A 258 -17.00 6.93 26.47
C GLY A 258 -16.59 8.25 25.82
N ASP A 259 -15.71 8.28 24.81
CA ASP A 259 -15.32 9.51 24.09
C ASP A 259 -15.20 9.29 22.56
N ALA A 260 -15.69 8.15 22.08
CA ALA A 260 -16.06 8.03 20.68
C ALA A 260 -17.39 8.78 20.51
N GLU A 261 -17.32 10.05 20.10
CA GLU A 261 -18.41 10.60 19.27
C GLU A 261 -18.83 9.47 18.30
N GLU A 262 -20.12 9.12 18.23
CA GLU A 262 -20.66 8.11 17.30
C GLU A 262 -19.94 8.16 15.95
N VAL A 263 -18.94 7.31 15.75
CA VAL A 263 -18.22 7.28 14.48
C VAL A 263 -19.02 6.35 13.59
N ASP A 264 -19.77 6.93 12.68
CA ASP A 264 -20.59 6.20 11.72
C ASP A 264 -19.81 5.06 11.06
N LEU A 265 -20.33 3.85 11.16
CA LEU A 265 -19.87 2.72 10.37
C LEU A 265 -20.11 3.02 8.88
N ALA A 266 -19.14 2.66 8.04
CA ALA A 266 -19.23 2.85 6.60
C ALA A 266 -20.15 1.81 5.94
N GLY A 267 -20.28 0.62 6.55
CA GLY A 267 -21.18 -0.44 6.14
C GLY A 267 -22.47 -0.46 6.97
N VAL A 268 -23.48 -1.13 6.43
CA VAL A 268 -24.83 -1.21 7.03
C VAL A 268 -24.90 -2.15 8.22
N GLU A 269 -23.87 -2.98 8.48
CA GLU A 269 -23.70 -3.92 9.63
C GLU A 269 -22.63 -4.99 9.32
N GLU A 270 -22.21 -5.12 8.05
CA GLU A 270 -21.24 -6.11 7.57
C GLU A 270 -19.89 -5.45 7.19
N ASP A 271 -18.78 -6.01 7.67
CA ASP A 271 -17.44 -5.59 7.28
C ASP A 271 -17.07 -6.07 5.86
N VAL A 272 -16.40 -5.21 5.10
CA VAL A 272 -15.96 -5.53 3.75
C VAL A 272 -14.92 -6.65 3.74
N ILE A 273 -14.00 -6.63 4.73
CA ILE A 273 -12.85 -7.54 4.83
C ILE A 273 -12.77 -8.14 6.23
N GLY A 274 -12.27 -9.38 6.32
CA GLY A 274 -11.82 -9.95 7.59
C GLY A 274 -10.40 -9.49 7.88
N LEU A 275 -10.15 -8.98 9.08
CA LEU A 275 -8.80 -8.68 9.57
C LEU A 275 -8.40 -9.68 10.66
N ARG A 276 -7.08 -9.90 10.81
CA ARG A 276 -6.55 -10.70 11.92
C ARG A 276 -6.84 -9.97 13.23
N HIS A 277 -7.17 -10.74 14.28
CA HIS A 277 -7.44 -10.20 15.60
C HIS A 277 -6.22 -9.48 16.19
N GLU A 278 -6.40 -8.29 16.76
CA GLU A 278 -5.30 -7.43 17.24
C GLU A 278 -4.51 -8.04 18.42
N ALA A 279 -5.12 -8.98 19.16
CA ALA A 279 -4.48 -9.67 20.28
C ALA A 279 -3.39 -10.68 19.87
N ASP A 280 -3.34 -11.09 18.60
CA ASP A 280 -2.32 -12.01 18.08
C ASP A 280 -1.57 -11.38 16.89
N PRO A 281 -0.70 -10.38 17.14
CA PRO A 281 0.03 -9.67 16.10
C PRO A 281 1.19 -10.48 15.50
N TYR A 282 1.60 -10.11 14.29
CA TYR A 282 2.84 -10.60 13.70
C TYR A 282 4.06 -10.00 14.43
N VAL A 283 5.04 -10.86 14.72
CA VAL A 283 6.28 -10.48 15.42
C VAL A 283 7.33 -9.95 14.45
N GLY A 284 7.20 -10.27 13.15
CA GLY A 284 8.10 -9.76 12.12
C GLY A 284 7.79 -10.30 10.74
N LEU A 285 8.66 -10.00 9.77
CA LEU A 285 8.48 -10.35 8.36
C LEU A 285 8.34 -11.87 8.15
N VAL A 286 9.26 -12.64 8.72
CA VAL A 286 9.31 -14.11 8.54
C VAL A 286 8.16 -14.79 9.27
N ASP A 287 7.82 -14.31 10.46
CA ASP A 287 6.67 -14.81 11.22
C ASP A 287 5.36 -14.55 10.45
N CYS A 288 5.20 -13.34 9.89
CA CYS A 288 4.07 -13.02 9.03
C CYS A 288 3.98 -13.95 7.81
N ALA A 289 5.08 -14.15 7.09
CA ALA A 289 5.12 -15.05 5.93
C ALA A 289 4.73 -16.49 6.29
N LYS A 290 5.28 -17.03 7.39
CA LYS A 290 4.99 -18.39 7.86
C LYS A 290 3.52 -18.54 8.23
N ARG A 291 3.00 -17.68 9.09
CA ARG A 291 1.60 -17.71 9.54
C ARG A 291 0.63 -17.59 8.38
N MET A 292 0.91 -16.73 7.39
CA MET A 292 0.08 -16.63 6.19
C MET A 292 0.01 -17.94 5.40
N VAL A 293 1.14 -18.65 5.26
CA VAL A 293 1.20 -19.93 4.54
C VAL A 293 0.49 -21.04 5.32
N ASP A 294 0.69 -21.07 6.64
CA ASP A 294 0.12 -22.08 7.52
C ASP A 294 -1.41 -21.91 7.60
N GLU A 295 -1.86 -20.70 7.95
CA GLU A 295 -3.27 -20.36 8.20
C GLU A 295 -4.09 -20.26 6.91
N GLU A 296 -3.59 -19.65 5.84
CA GLU A 296 -4.38 -19.34 4.63
C GLU A 296 -3.88 -20.05 3.37
N GLY A 297 -2.64 -20.55 3.38
CA GLY A 297 -2.03 -21.21 2.24
C GLY A 297 -1.15 -20.30 1.37
N ILE A 298 -0.29 -20.94 0.59
CA ILE A 298 0.74 -20.26 -0.22
C ILE A 298 0.16 -19.32 -1.29
N GLN A 299 -1.04 -19.61 -1.80
CA GLN A 299 -1.70 -18.78 -2.80
C GLN A 299 -2.01 -17.37 -2.28
N THR A 300 -2.17 -17.20 -0.96
CA THR A 300 -2.43 -15.90 -0.35
C THR A 300 -1.27 -14.92 -0.54
N LEU A 301 -0.03 -15.40 -0.58
CA LEU A 301 1.15 -14.56 -0.84
C LEU A 301 1.17 -13.98 -2.25
N TYR A 302 0.46 -14.59 -3.20
CA TYR A 302 0.42 -14.18 -4.60
C TYR A 302 -0.88 -13.46 -4.98
N ARG A 303 -1.62 -12.93 -3.99
CA ARG A 303 -2.86 -12.20 -4.26
C ARG A 303 -2.60 -10.96 -5.10
N ALA A 304 -3.25 -10.95 -6.27
CA ALA A 304 -3.12 -9.91 -7.29
C ALA A 304 -1.66 -9.70 -7.76
N TRP A 305 -0.90 -10.78 -7.92
CA TRP A 305 0.47 -10.76 -8.46
C TRP A 305 0.54 -10.11 -9.86
N TRP A 306 -0.52 -10.22 -10.65
CA TRP A 306 -0.59 -9.63 -12.00
C TRP A 306 -0.51 -8.09 -11.97
N LEU A 307 -0.95 -7.43 -10.90
CA LEU A 307 -0.78 -5.98 -10.74
C LEU A 307 0.69 -5.60 -10.47
N THR A 308 1.41 -6.43 -9.71
CA THR A 308 2.86 -6.29 -9.54
C THR A 308 3.59 -6.49 -10.87
N LEU A 309 3.18 -7.47 -11.67
CA LEU A 309 3.70 -7.68 -13.03
C LEU A 309 3.47 -6.46 -13.93
N LEU A 310 2.23 -5.94 -13.97
CA LEU A 310 1.89 -4.77 -14.77
C LEU A 310 2.67 -3.52 -14.35
N SER A 311 2.85 -3.32 -13.03
CA SER A 311 3.69 -2.24 -12.49
C SER A 311 5.15 -2.37 -12.95
N GLY A 312 5.70 -3.59 -12.88
CA GLY A 312 7.04 -3.89 -13.37
C GLY A 312 7.19 -3.63 -14.88
N LEU A 313 6.24 -4.08 -15.70
CA LEU A 313 6.26 -3.84 -17.14
C LEU A 313 6.08 -2.37 -17.50
N GLY A 314 5.21 -1.65 -16.77
CA GLY A 314 4.99 -0.22 -16.94
C GLY A 314 6.28 0.59 -16.76
N SER A 315 7.18 0.15 -15.88
CA SER A 315 8.47 0.81 -15.66
C SER A 315 9.36 0.84 -16.90
N ALA A 316 9.19 -0.07 -17.86
CA ALA A 316 9.93 -0.05 -19.13
C ALA A 316 9.47 1.02 -20.11
N PHE A 317 8.24 1.52 -19.96
CA PHE A 317 7.65 2.54 -20.84
C PHE A 317 7.71 3.95 -20.25
N ALA A 318 8.25 4.09 -19.03
CA ALA A 318 8.47 5.34 -18.31
C ALA A 318 9.94 5.75 -18.36
#